data_AF-A0A7C3WUB2-F1
#
_entry.id   AF-A0A7C3WUB2-F1
#
_cell.length_a   1.000
_cell.length_b   1.000
_cell.length_c   1.000
_cell.angle_alpha   90.00
_cell.angle_beta   90.00
_cell.angle_gamma   90.00
#
_symmetry.space_group_name_H-M   'P 1'
#
loop_
_entity.id
_entity.type
_entity.pdbx_description
1 polymer ?
#
loop_
_entity_poly.entity_id
_entity_poly.type
_entity_poly.pdbx_seq_one_letter_code
_entity_poly.pdbx_strand_id
1 'polypeptide(L)'
;MLKKFFIGSNNFLMFVCFSALLTGEIGADNNPISPLSSLQSNISTLASLSPPDPNTAEWEVFWQTLREKLIAKEFTLDAWKKQTALYFEENTFSLAHLQAWDTIIRQTPEFRSDLLMYATVFASQSILKEVQKQIPNLSSISLSSQFLLRSIDDLKESQIIQLSEMMDTELKKTPVRLEQIWNVSMQQSLSTGALPSSETLAPISESLIYLCMVLSTYLPANKFINDVQLPEPMKSFFNEFNILIFDGGILTEPHYHSLRSIFSCFPPQLHNIKMIIIPEKVGISATQLFVPLQYGIVTDLPFLPMDVMSNPIEFPAKYGMQIAPEFSMQVVTQIIRAIQYVQFRLRPELLLRRNALLMSAKMRNYNYTRPTIRPEVYFNNPDELLPLSAYLWILNTEKVLQMAGDLLKIRQYFATDVYLLLADLLSEGKDTTLTFFMDETGYLTVREAPVMRAPIDEGYPAVITILPERLPPSFVVKEKTAGYGSGSVDLQNPSIQQGGNFSSGFNSPAPNNSDTSMDKHISIETKGN
;
A
#
# COMPACT_ATOMS: atom_id res chain seq x y z
N MET A 1 -10.72 -14.08 -31.64
CA MET A 1 -9.58 -14.33 -32.57
C MET A 1 -8.33 -14.41 -31.70
N LEU A 2 -7.32 -15.27 -31.93
CA LEU A 2 -7.10 -16.31 -32.95
C LEU A 2 -6.45 -17.54 -32.25
N LYS A 3 -6.37 -18.73 -32.88
CA LYS A 3 -5.98 -19.98 -32.18
C LYS A 3 -5.10 -20.91 -33.03
N LYS A 4 -4.07 -21.52 -32.41
CA LYS A 4 -3.13 -22.58 -32.89
C LYS A 4 -2.13 -22.25 -34.02
N PHE A 5 -0.84 -22.51 -33.73
CA PHE A 5 0.10 -23.48 -34.39
C PHE A 5 1.57 -23.10 -34.02
N PHE A 6 2.61 -23.96 -34.04
CA PHE A 6 2.74 -25.41 -34.35
C PHE A 6 3.63 -26.12 -33.29
N ILE A 7 4.07 -27.36 -33.55
CA ILE A 7 4.74 -28.33 -32.66
C ILE A 7 6.25 -28.51 -32.98
N GLY A 8 7.07 -28.79 -31.97
CA GLY A 8 8.44 -29.38 -32.10
C GLY A 8 9.43 -28.81 -31.06
N SER A 9 10.35 -29.57 -30.45
CA SER A 9 10.78 -30.97 -30.68
C SER A 9 11.23 -31.68 -29.38
N ASN A 10 11.29 -33.01 -29.39
CA ASN A 10 11.84 -33.87 -28.31
C ASN A 10 13.24 -34.39 -28.67
N ASN A 11 14.08 -34.64 -27.66
CA ASN A 11 15.12 -35.69 -27.52
C ASN A 11 15.75 -35.50 -26.12
N PHE A 12 15.76 -36.41 -25.12
CA PHE A 12 15.91 -37.88 -24.99
C PHE A 12 17.37 -38.33 -24.68
N LEU A 13 17.48 -39.42 -23.89
CA LEU A 13 18.63 -39.85 -23.08
C LEU A 13 19.97 -40.09 -23.82
N MET A 14 21.07 -40.00 -23.06
CA MET A 14 22.27 -40.86 -23.15
C MET A 14 22.93 -41.03 -21.76
N PHE A 15 23.72 -42.10 -21.56
CA PHE A 15 24.19 -42.61 -20.25
C PHE A 15 25.47 -43.48 -20.45
N VAL A 16 26.27 -43.70 -19.39
CA VAL A 16 27.29 -44.79 -19.19
C VAL A 16 28.78 -44.52 -19.57
N CYS A 17 29.66 -44.54 -18.54
CA CYS A 17 31.11 -44.83 -18.48
C CYS A 17 32.13 -43.96 -19.28
N PHE A 18 33.40 -43.82 -18.90
CA PHE A 18 34.34 -44.73 -18.19
C PHE A 18 35.23 -44.02 -17.14
N SER A 19 36.12 -44.75 -16.44
CA SER A 19 37.07 -44.26 -15.41
C SER A 19 38.38 -45.07 -15.46
N ALA A 20 39.48 -44.80 -14.72
CA ALA A 20 39.80 -43.84 -13.65
C ALA A 20 41.25 -43.28 -13.91
N LEU A 21 42.22 -43.02 -13.01
CA LEU A 21 42.43 -43.14 -11.55
C LEU A 21 43.73 -42.36 -11.19
N LEU A 22 43.83 -41.63 -10.05
CA LEU A 22 45.01 -41.61 -9.15
C LEU A 22 44.96 -40.54 -8.02
N THR A 23 45.07 -41.01 -6.77
CA THR A 23 45.60 -40.28 -5.60
C THR A 23 46.15 -41.29 -4.61
N GLY A 24 47.29 -41.02 -3.96
CA GLY A 24 47.70 -41.70 -2.72
C GLY A 24 48.44 -43.04 -2.88
N GLU A 25 49.64 -43.08 -2.31
CA GLU A 25 50.66 -44.13 -2.38
C GLU A 25 50.37 -45.47 -1.66
N ILE A 26 51.03 -46.53 -2.15
CA ILE A 26 51.56 -47.73 -1.44
C ILE A 26 50.56 -48.66 -0.72
N GLY A 27 50.43 -49.90 -1.24
CA GLY A 27 49.85 -51.07 -0.55
C GLY A 27 49.53 -52.21 -1.52
N ALA A 28 50.03 -53.42 -1.28
CA ALA A 28 49.99 -54.51 -2.26
C ALA A 28 48.65 -55.26 -2.38
N ASP A 29 48.37 -55.69 -3.62
CA ASP A 29 47.59 -56.86 -4.05
C ASP A 29 46.08 -57.00 -3.79
N ASN A 30 45.37 -57.09 -4.92
CA ASN A 30 44.15 -57.85 -5.21
C ASN A 30 42.80 -57.40 -4.62
N ASN A 31 41.88 -57.06 -5.54
CA ASN A 31 40.54 -56.53 -5.35
C ASN A 31 39.55 -57.36 -6.24
N PRO A 32 38.21 -57.33 -6.07
CA PRO A 32 37.42 -56.12 -6.33
C PRO A 32 36.29 -55.81 -5.32
N ILE A 33 35.83 -54.56 -5.33
CA ILE A 33 34.82 -53.96 -4.42
C ILE A 33 33.56 -53.49 -5.19
N SER A 34 32.43 -53.39 -4.49
CA SER A 34 31.11 -52.97 -4.99
C SER A 34 30.85 -51.45 -4.92
N PRO A 35 29.89 -50.89 -5.69
CA PRO A 35 29.69 -49.45 -5.81
C PRO A 35 28.58 -48.88 -4.91
N LEU A 36 28.89 -47.87 -4.06
CA LEU A 36 27.86 -47.07 -3.38
C LEU A 36 28.27 -45.61 -3.01
N SER A 37 29.51 -45.17 -3.28
CA SER A 37 30.10 -43.95 -2.70
C SER A 37 30.01 -42.68 -3.56
N SER A 38 29.52 -42.76 -4.80
CA SER A 38 29.64 -41.68 -5.82
C SER A 38 28.61 -40.54 -5.74
N LEU A 39 27.74 -40.51 -4.73
CA LEU A 39 26.68 -39.49 -4.60
C LEU A 39 27.01 -38.33 -3.65
N GLN A 40 28.08 -38.41 -2.86
CA GLN A 40 28.39 -37.41 -1.83
C GLN A 40 29.35 -36.29 -2.30
N SER A 41 30.22 -36.55 -3.29
CA SER A 41 31.31 -35.64 -3.68
C SER A 41 30.85 -34.34 -4.37
N ASN A 42 29.71 -34.35 -5.04
CA ASN A 42 29.20 -33.18 -5.77
C ASN A 42 28.42 -32.21 -4.85
N ILE A 43 28.17 -32.59 -3.60
CA ILE A 43 27.51 -31.74 -2.60
C ILE A 43 28.55 -30.84 -1.92
N SER A 44 29.73 -31.36 -1.63
CA SER A 44 30.83 -30.65 -0.96
C SER A 44 31.42 -29.47 -1.75
N THR A 45 31.42 -29.51 -3.09
CA THR A 45 31.98 -28.44 -3.95
C THR A 45 30.98 -27.35 -4.32
N LEU A 46 29.75 -27.45 -3.81
CA LEU A 46 28.80 -26.33 -3.73
C LEU A 46 28.64 -25.82 -2.30
N ALA A 47 28.72 -26.67 -1.27
CA ALA A 47 28.55 -26.28 0.14
C ALA A 47 29.45 -25.10 0.60
N SER A 48 30.58 -24.83 -0.08
CA SER A 48 31.46 -23.68 0.19
C SER A 48 31.01 -22.35 -0.42
N LEU A 49 29.82 -22.25 -1.05
CA LEU A 49 29.30 -21.02 -1.66
C LEU A 49 28.57 -20.09 -0.66
N SER A 50 28.95 -20.11 0.62
CA SER A 50 28.61 -19.03 1.55
C SER A 50 29.38 -17.77 1.13
N PRO A 51 28.74 -16.60 0.96
CA PRO A 51 29.47 -15.38 0.65
C PRO A 51 30.45 -15.02 1.79
N PRO A 52 31.76 -14.90 1.52
CA PRO A 52 32.71 -14.34 2.48
C PRO A 52 32.47 -12.82 2.60
N ASP A 53 33.21 -12.14 3.48
CA ASP A 53 33.04 -10.69 3.65
C ASP A 53 33.33 -9.93 2.34
N PRO A 54 32.49 -8.95 1.96
CA PRO A 54 32.74 -8.10 0.80
C PRO A 54 34.05 -7.34 0.96
N ASN A 55 34.80 -7.23 -0.14
CA ASN A 55 36.17 -6.68 -0.22
C ASN A 55 37.30 -7.59 0.32
N THR A 56 37.06 -8.87 0.58
CA THR A 56 38.13 -9.86 0.85
C THR A 56 38.77 -10.40 -0.44
N ALA A 57 39.90 -11.11 -0.36
CA ALA A 57 40.43 -11.85 -1.50
C ALA A 57 39.58 -13.10 -1.84
N GLU A 58 38.92 -13.66 -0.83
CA GLU A 58 38.02 -14.82 -0.96
C GLU A 58 36.74 -14.44 -1.74
N TRP A 59 36.26 -13.20 -1.58
CA TRP A 59 35.19 -12.58 -2.37
C TRP A 59 35.45 -12.71 -3.88
N GLU A 60 36.61 -12.26 -4.37
CA GLU A 60 36.94 -12.29 -5.79
C GLU A 60 37.05 -13.71 -6.36
N VAL A 61 37.64 -14.64 -5.59
CA VAL A 61 37.73 -16.08 -5.98
C VAL A 61 36.33 -16.70 -6.06
N PHE A 62 35.45 -16.35 -5.12
CA PHE A 62 34.05 -16.77 -5.10
C PHE A 62 33.27 -16.24 -6.30
N TRP A 63 33.48 -14.99 -6.73
CA TRP A 63 32.81 -14.45 -7.93
C TRP A 63 33.29 -15.04 -9.23
N GLN A 64 34.60 -15.22 -9.39
CA GLN A 64 35.10 -15.87 -10.61
C GLN A 64 34.52 -17.29 -10.73
N THR A 65 34.48 -18.03 -9.62
CA THR A 65 33.83 -19.36 -9.54
C THR A 65 32.33 -19.32 -9.85
N LEU A 66 31.57 -18.36 -9.30
CA LEU A 66 30.14 -18.25 -9.56
C LEU A 66 29.85 -17.85 -11.02
N ARG A 67 30.60 -16.88 -11.55
CA ARG A 67 30.44 -16.38 -12.92
C ARG A 67 30.74 -17.46 -13.96
N GLU A 68 31.78 -18.26 -13.74
CA GLU A 68 32.09 -19.42 -14.60
C GLU A 68 30.96 -20.47 -14.57
N LYS A 69 30.42 -20.81 -13.40
CA LYS A 69 29.26 -21.72 -13.26
C LYS A 69 27.98 -21.18 -13.90
N LEU A 70 27.77 -19.86 -13.90
CA LEU A 70 26.65 -19.19 -14.58
C LEU A 70 26.83 -19.21 -16.11
N ILE A 71 28.03 -18.90 -16.62
CA ILE A 71 28.38 -19.02 -18.05
C ILE A 71 28.15 -20.45 -18.55
N ALA A 72 28.61 -21.45 -17.79
CA ALA A 72 28.48 -22.87 -18.13
C ALA A 72 27.04 -23.42 -18.00
N LYS A 73 26.12 -22.68 -17.35
CA LYS A 73 24.76 -23.12 -16.98
C LYS A 73 24.72 -24.41 -16.15
N GLU A 74 25.80 -24.71 -15.44
CA GLU A 74 25.86 -25.77 -14.43
C GLU A 74 24.96 -25.43 -13.22
N PHE A 75 24.67 -24.14 -13.06
CA PHE A 75 23.90 -23.63 -11.95
C PHE A 75 22.38 -23.63 -12.23
N THR A 76 21.65 -24.45 -11.47
CA THR A 76 20.19 -24.62 -11.61
C THR A 76 19.44 -24.12 -10.38
N LEU A 77 18.21 -23.63 -10.59
CA LEU A 77 17.38 -23.05 -9.53
C LEU A 77 17.07 -24.04 -8.39
N ASP A 78 16.88 -25.33 -8.70
CA ASP A 78 16.67 -26.37 -7.68
C ASP A 78 17.92 -26.70 -6.87
N ALA A 79 19.12 -26.61 -7.48
CA ALA A 79 20.38 -26.78 -6.75
C ALA A 79 20.59 -25.62 -5.78
N TRP A 80 20.36 -24.39 -6.24
CA TRP A 80 20.39 -23.20 -5.39
C TRP A 80 19.37 -23.28 -4.27
N LYS A 81 18.09 -23.54 -4.57
CA LYS A 81 17.00 -23.63 -3.59
C LYS A 81 17.30 -24.63 -2.46
N LYS A 82 17.98 -25.75 -2.76
CA LYS A 82 18.42 -26.71 -1.74
C LYS A 82 19.58 -26.17 -0.90
N GLN A 83 20.55 -25.53 -1.53
CA GLN A 83 21.71 -24.97 -0.84
C GLN A 83 21.35 -23.79 0.07
N THR A 84 20.57 -22.82 -0.43
CA THR A 84 20.19 -21.63 0.34
C THR A 84 19.29 -22.01 1.53
N ALA A 85 18.54 -23.11 1.42
CA ALA A 85 17.76 -23.65 2.52
C ALA A 85 18.63 -24.22 3.65
N LEU A 86 19.82 -24.76 3.35
CA LEU A 86 20.82 -25.19 4.33
C LEU A 86 21.54 -23.99 4.95
N TYR A 87 21.91 -22.98 4.16
CA TYR A 87 22.58 -21.78 4.66
C TYR A 87 21.78 -21.09 5.79
N PHE A 88 20.46 -20.97 5.63
CA PHE A 88 19.56 -20.38 6.63
C PHE A 88 19.12 -21.33 7.76
N GLU A 89 19.77 -22.49 7.93
CA GLU A 89 19.64 -23.28 9.17
C GLU A 89 20.60 -22.76 10.26
N GLU A 90 21.73 -22.20 9.86
CA GLU A 90 22.76 -21.65 10.74
C GLU A 90 22.82 -20.11 10.73
N ASN A 91 22.35 -19.45 9.66
CA ASN A 91 22.54 -18.01 9.43
C ASN A 91 21.22 -17.20 9.42
N THR A 92 21.35 -15.87 9.55
CA THR A 92 20.27 -14.87 9.38
C THR A 92 20.59 -13.93 8.24
N PHE A 93 19.59 -13.45 7.49
CA PHE A 93 19.80 -12.38 6.51
C PHE A 93 20.22 -11.08 7.21
N SER A 94 21.03 -10.27 6.53
CA SER A 94 21.69 -9.11 7.12
C SER A 94 22.02 -8.05 6.07
N LEU A 95 22.42 -6.85 6.50
CA LEU A 95 22.81 -5.76 5.60
C LEU A 95 23.99 -6.13 4.68
N ALA A 96 24.92 -6.98 5.15
CA ALA A 96 26.03 -7.48 4.33
C ALA A 96 25.52 -8.29 3.12
N HIS A 97 24.44 -9.07 3.29
CA HIS A 97 23.81 -9.82 2.20
C HIS A 97 23.17 -8.89 1.15
N LEU A 98 22.61 -7.75 1.56
CA LEU A 98 22.08 -6.76 0.61
C LEU A 98 23.20 -6.10 -0.19
N GLN A 99 24.23 -5.62 0.51
CA GLN A 99 25.42 -5.03 -0.10
C GLN A 99 26.14 -6.00 -1.04
N ALA A 100 26.13 -7.29 -0.69
CA ALA A 100 26.58 -8.37 -1.54
C ALA A 100 25.81 -8.42 -2.87
N TRP A 101 24.49 -8.64 -2.82
CA TRP A 101 23.65 -8.75 -4.01
C TRP A 101 23.69 -7.50 -4.90
N ASP A 102 23.64 -6.30 -4.30
CA ASP A 102 23.75 -5.03 -5.03
C ASP A 102 25.10 -4.88 -5.75
N THR A 103 26.18 -5.43 -5.19
CA THR A 103 27.52 -5.39 -5.78
C THR A 103 27.62 -6.38 -6.95
N ILE A 104 27.22 -7.63 -6.75
CA ILE A 104 27.29 -8.71 -7.75
C ILE A 104 26.47 -8.33 -9.00
N ILE A 105 25.21 -7.91 -8.79
CA ILE A 105 24.27 -7.54 -9.86
C ILE A 105 24.77 -6.32 -10.65
N ARG A 106 25.47 -5.39 -10.00
CA ARG A 106 26.06 -4.20 -10.64
C ARG A 106 27.33 -4.53 -11.42
N GLN A 107 28.14 -5.48 -10.95
CA GLN A 107 29.39 -5.90 -11.59
C GLN A 107 29.18 -6.87 -12.77
N THR A 108 28.05 -7.60 -12.81
CA THR A 108 27.74 -8.60 -13.84
C THR A 108 26.37 -8.35 -14.50
N PRO A 109 26.17 -7.19 -15.16
CA PRO A 109 24.88 -6.82 -15.75
C PRO A 109 24.39 -7.82 -16.81
N GLU A 110 25.29 -8.58 -17.46
CA GLU A 110 24.96 -9.63 -18.41
C GLU A 110 24.17 -10.80 -17.80
N PHE A 111 24.26 -11.01 -16.48
CA PHE A 111 23.54 -12.04 -15.74
C PHE A 111 22.45 -11.49 -14.80
N ARG A 112 22.17 -10.17 -14.83
CA ARG A 112 21.25 -9.49 -13.87
C ARG A 112 19.92 -10.21 -13.66
N SER A 113 19.28 -10.71 -14.73
CA SER A 113 17.95 -11.34 -14.62
C SER A 113 17.98 -12.70 -13.92
N ASP A 114 19.09 -13.43 -13.99
CA ASP A 114 19.23 -14.73 -13.34
C ASP A 114 19.75 -14.55 -11.90
N LEU A 115 20.73 -13.65 -11.71
CA LEU A 115 21.24 -13.25 -10.40
C LEU A 115 20.14 -12.67 -9.50
N LEU A 116 19.25 -11.84 -10.05
CA LEU A 116 18.10 -11.33 -9.30
C LEU A 116 17.17 -12.46 -8.86
N MET A 117 16.91 -13.46 -9.71
CA MET A 117 16.11 -14.63 -9.33
C MET A 117 16.77 -15.42 -8.20
N TYR A 118 18.09 -15.62 -8.27
CA TYR A 118 18.85 -16.27 -7.20
C TYR A 118 18.81 -15.46 -5.89
N ALA A 119 18.95 -14.14 -5.95
CA ALA A 119 18.83 -13.24 -4.81
C ALA A 119 17.42 -13.23 -4.19
N THR A 120 16.37 -13.24 -5.01
CA THR A 120 14.98 -13.26 -4.53
C THR A 120 14.59 -14.63 -3.98
N VAL A 121 15.11 -15.74 -4.51
CA VAL A 121 14.95 -17.06 -3.88
C VAL A 121 15.64 -17.10 -2.50
N PHE A 122 16.85 -16.56 -2.41
CA PHE A 122 17.62 -16.45 -1.17
C PHE A 122 16.88 -15.63 -0.10
N ALA A 123 16.45 -14.40 -0.42
CA ALA A 123 15.68 -13.57 0.50
C ALA A 123 14.33 -14.19 0.89
N SER A 124 13.60 -14.79 -0.05
CA SER A 124 12.33 -15.48 0.22
C SER A 124 12.50 -16.63 1.21
N GLN A 125 13.52 -17.46 1.04
CA GLN A 125 13.81 -18.54 1.97
C GLN A 125 14.24 -18.04 3.35
N SER A 126 14.96 -16.92 3.42
CA SER A 126 15.32 -16.35 4.72
C SER A 126 14.09 -15.92 5.50
N ILE A 127 13.15 -15.18 4.88
CA ILE A 127 11.87 -14.82 5.53
C ILE A 127 11.16 -16.08 6.01
N LEU A 128 10.99 -17.07 5.12
CA LEU A 128 10.27 -18.31 5.43
C LEU A 128 10.92 -19.12 6.56
N LYS A 129 12.26 -19.13 6.68
CA LYS A 129 12.97 -19.73 7.82
C LYS A 129 12.85 -18.87 9.09
N GLU A 130 12.94 -17.54 8.98
CA GLU A 130 12.91 -16.61 10.11
C GLU A 130 11.56 -16.59 10.82
N VAL A 131 10.45 -16.54 10.08
CA VAL A 131 9.08 -16.59 10.62
C VAL A 131 8.69 -17.93 11.24
N GLN A 132 9.51 -18.98 11.03
CA GLN A 132 9.33 -20.31 11.60
C GLN A 132 10.14 -20.53 12.90
N LYS A 133 11.06 -19.60 13.25
CA LYS A 133 11.83 -19.70 14.49
C LYS A 133 10.97 -19.40 15.71
N GLN A 134 11.30 -20.02 16.84
CA GLN A 134 10.70 -19.69 18.14
C GLN A 134 10.93 -18.24 18.56
N ILE A 135 12.05 -17.66 18.10
CA ILE A 135 12.44 -16.26 18.26
C ILE A 135 12.81 -15.74 16.87
N PRO A 136 11.94 -14.95 16.22
CA PRO A 136 12.21 -14.40 14.89
C PRO A 136 13.06 -13.12 14.97
N ASN A 137 14.13 -13.03 14.18
CA ASN A 137 14.87 -11.78 14.02
C ASN A 137 14.08 -10.81 13.12
N LEU A 138 13.44 -9.81 13.73
CA LEU A 138 12.66 -8.78 13.04
C LEU A 138 13.45 -8.01 11.96
N SER A 139 14.73 -7.73 12.21
CA SER A 139 15.60 -7.06 11.22
C SER A 139 15.84 -7.94 9.98
N SER A 140 16.07 -9.24 10.19
CA SER A 140 16.16 -10.24 9.11
C SER A 140 14.86 -10.27 8.27
N ILE A 141 13.69 -10.22 8.93
CA ILE A 141 12.38 -10.14 8.26
C ILE A 141 12.22 -8.84 7.46
N SER A 142 12.43 -7.66 8.08
CA SER A 142 12.24 -6.36 7.41
C SER A 142 13.20 -6.19 6.23
N LEU A 143 14.50 -6.46 6.41
CA LEU A 143 15.51 -6.32 5.35
C LEU A 143 15.24 -7.24 4.16
N SER A 144 14.93 -8.52 4.42
CA SER A 144 14.60 -9.48 3.35
C SER A 144 13.30 -9.08 2.63
N SER A 145 12.31 -8.58 3.37
CA SER A 145 11.01 -8.20 2.81
C SER A 145 11.11 -6.95 1.95
N GLN A 146 11.83 -5.92 2.42
CA GLN A 146 12.13 -4.73 1.63
C GLN A 146 12.92 -5.06 0.35
N PHE A 147 13.83 -6.04 0.39
CA PHE A 147 14.52 -6.50 -0.81
C PHE A 147 13.55 -7.09 -1.84
N LEU A 148 12.70 -8.04 -1.42
CA LEU A 148 11.70 -8.65 -2.33
C LEU A 148 10.69 -7.65 -2.90
N LEU A 149 10.35 -6.60 -2.14
CA LEU A 149 9.49 -5.50 -2.60
C LEU A 149 10.20 -4.55 -3.57
N ARG A 150 11.54 -4.43 -3.51
CA ARG A 150 12.34 -3.66 -4.48
C ARG A 150 12.62 -4.46 -5.75
N SER A 151 12.89 -5.75 -5.63
CA SER A 151 13.25 -6.63 -6.76
C SER A 151 12.09 -6.92 -7.72
N ILE A 152 10.84 -6.85 -7.25
CA ILE A 152 9.69 -7.33 -8.04
C ILE A 152 9.45 -6.52 -9.33
N ASP A 153 9.77 -5.23 -9.39
CA ASP A 153 9.67 -4.42 -10.63
C ASP A 153 10.70 -4.84 -11.71
N ASP A 154 11.78 -5.53 -11.33
CA ASP A 154 12.81 -6.05 -12.23
C ASP A 154 12.60 -7.54 -12.62
N LEU A 155 11.65 -8.25 -12.00
CA LEU A 155 11.39 -9.67 -12.24
C LEU A 155 10.45 -9.90 -13.45
N LYS A 156 10.68 -11.00 -14.18
CA LYS A 156 9.76 -11.48 -15.21
C LYS A 156 8.53 -12.14 -14.57
N GLU A 157 7.37 -12.08 -15.24
CA GLU A 157 6.14 -12.75 -14.81
C GLU A 157 6.35 -14.24 -14.46
N SER A 158 7.12 -14.96 -15.29
CA SER A 158 7.46 -16.38 -15.03
C SER A 158 8.34 -16.61 -13.80
N GLN A 159 9.15 -15.62 -13.40
CA GLN A 159 9.95 -15.65 -12.17
C GLN A 159 9.06 -15.36 -10.94
N ILE A 160 8.13 -14.40 -11.05
CA ILE A 160 7.14 -14.09 -10.01
C ILE A 160 6.24 -15.31 -9.74
N ILE A 161 5.81 -16.03 -10.80
CA ILE A 161 5.04 -17.29 -10.67
C ILE A 161 5.86 -18.35 -9.92
N GLN A 162 7.13 -18.57 -10.28
CA GLN A 162 8.00 -19.53 -9.60
C GLN A 162 8.24 -19.18 -8.11
N LEU A 163 8.36 -17.90 -7.78
CA LEU A 163 8.44 -17.44 -6.39
C LEU A 163 7.12 -17.65 -5.64
N SER A 164 5.98 -17.38 -6.28
CA SER A 164 4.64 -17.64 -5.73
C SER A 164 4.43 -19.12 -5.40
N GLU A 165 4.74 -20.02 -6.35
CA GLU A 165 4.66 -21.47 -6.16
C GLU A 165 5.62 -21.97 -5.07
N MET A 166 6.81 -21.38 -4.96
CA MET A 166 7.75 -21.68 -3.88
C MET A 166 7.20 -21.26 -2.52
N MET A 167 6.74 -20.01 -2.35
CA MET A 167 6.20 -19.54 -1.07
C MET A 167 5.00 -20.36 -0.63
N ASP A 168 4.03 -20.59 -1.54
CA ASP A 168 2.87 -21.46 -1.35
C ASP A 168 3.28 -22.87 -0.87
N THR A 169 4.29 -23.47 -1.51
CA THR A 169 4.79 -24.81 -1.16
C THR A 169 5.40 -24.88 0.23
N GLU A 170 6.10 -23.85 0.70
CA GLU A 170 6.72 -23.84 2.03
C GLU A 170 5.72 -23.47 3.14
N LEU A 171 4.82 -22.50 2.89
CA LEU A 171 3.82 -22.07 3.87
C LEU A 171 2.76 -23.14 4.15
N LYS A 172 2.41 -23.97 3.16
CA LYS A 172 1.57 -25.16 3.36
C LYS A 172 2.16 -26.21 4.31
N LYS A 173 3.48 -26.18 4.57
CA LYS A 173 4.13 -27.03 5.58
C LYS A 173 4.04 -26.38 6.96
N THR A 174 4.29 -25.07 7.02
CA THR A 174 4.32 -24.29 8.26
C THR A 174 3.72 -22.90 8.02
N PRO A 175 2.41 -22.71 8.30
CA PRO A 175 1.73 -21.44 8.03
C PRO A 175 2.21 -20.34 8.98
N VAL A 176 2.28 -19.10 8.47
CA VAL A 176 2.74 -17.93 9.24
C VAL A 176 1.67 -17.54 10.26
N ARG A 177 2.08 -17.29 11.51
CA ARG A 177 1.20 -16.86 12.59
C ARG A 177 1.59 -15.48 13.08
N LEU A 178 0.96 -14.44 12.52
CA LEU A 178 1.32 -13.05 12.81
C LEU A 178 1.14 -12.71 14.30
N GLU A 179 0.05 -13.19 14.90
CA GLU A 179 -0.21 -13.02 16.34
C GLU A 179 0.87 -13.69 17.21
N GLN A 180 1.39 -14.85 16.80
CA GLN A 180 2.48 -15.52 17.52
C GLN A 180 3.79 -14.73 17.41
N ILE A 181 4.13 -14.23 16.21
CA ILE A 181 5.33 -13.40 15.98
C ILE A 181 5.23 -12.12 16.83
N TRP A 182 4.10 -11.42 16.77
CA TRP A 182 3.82 -10.23 17.57
C TRP A 182 3.97 -10.53 19.07
N ASN A 183 3.29 -11.54 19.60
CA ASN A 183 3.32 -11.86 21.03
C ASN A 183 4.73 -12.25 21.53
N VAL A 184 5.52 -12.98 20.73
CA VAL A 184 6.92 -13.30 21.08
C VAL A 184 7.79 -12.04 21.09
N SER A 185 7.76 -11.22 20.04
CA SER A 185 8.56 -9.99 19.97
C SER A 185 8.16 -8.98 21.05
N MET A 186 6.87 -8.87 21.35
CA MET A 186 6.36 -8.07 22.46
C MET A 186 6.91 -8.55 23.81
N GLN A 187 6.89 -9.86 24.09
CA GLN A 187 7.45 -10.40 25.34
C GLN A 187 8.94 -10.10 25.51
N GLN A 188 9.70 -10.01 24.42
CA GLN A 188 11.13 -9.65 24.45
C GLN A 188 11.34 -8.16 24.78
N SER A 189 10.62 -7.27 24.12
CA SER A 189 10.65 -5.82 24.40
C SER A 189 10.12 -5.47 25.81
N LEU A 190 9.20 -6.28 26.36
CA LEU A 190 8.55 -6.05 27.66
C LEU A 190 9.31 -6.59 28.87
N SER A 191 10.56 -7.02 28.70
CA SER A 191 11.43 -7.53 29.78
C SER A 191 11.74 -6.53 30.91
N THR A 192 11.28 -5.28 30.79
CA THR A 192 11.36 -4.20 31.81
C THR A 192 10.05 -3.94 32.56
N GLY A 193 8.94 -4.59 32.20
CA GLY A 193 7.66 -4.50 32.92
C GLY A 193 6.86 -3.19 32.74
N ALA A 194 7.30 -2.27 31.90
CA ALA A 194 6.56 -1.06 31.54
C ALA A 194 5.57 -1.30 30.38
N LEU A 195 4.55 -0.45 30.25
CA LEU A 195 3.70 -0.41 29.06
C LEU A 195 4.55 0.09 27.87
N PRO A 196 4.52 -0.55 26.68
CA PRO A 196 5.46 -0.23 25.61
C PRO A 196 5.10 1.10 24.94
N SER A 197 6.12 1.94 24.69
CA SER A 197 5.93 3.19 23.93
C SER A 197 5.69 2.89 22.45
N SER A 198 5.04 3.80 21.71
CA SER A 198 4.82 3.66 20.27
C SER A 198 6.14 3.48 19.50
N GLU A 199 7.21 4.17 19.95
CA GLU A 199 8.59 4.02 19.46
C GLU A 199 9.16 2.61 19.66
N THR A 200 8.76 1.90 20.73
CA THR A 200 9.17 0.51 20.99
C THR A 200 8.40 -0.49 20.12
N LEU A 201 7.18 -0.13 19.70
CA LEU A 201 6.33 -0.95 18.83
C LEU A 201 6.72 -0.83 17.35
N ALA A 202 7.13 0.37 16.91
CA ALA A 202 7.36 0.70 15.51
C ALA A 202 8.21 -0.33 14.73
N PRO A 203 9.35 -0.85 15.24
CA PRO A 203 10.16 -1.84 14.51
C PRO A 203 9.49 -3.22 14.39
N ILE A 204 8.64 -3.58 15.35
CA ILE A 204 7.84 -4.81 15.32
C ILE A 204 6.74 -4.65 14.26
N SER A 205 6.02 -3.52 14.31
CA SER A 205 4.99 -3.14 13.36
C SER A 205 5.51 -3.10 11.92
N GLU A 206 6.63 -2.40 11.68
CA GLU A 206 7.31 -2.30 10.38
C GLU A 206 7.61 -3.68 9.79
N SER A 207 8.19 -4.56 10.59
CA SER A 207 8.58 -5.90 10.17
C SER A 207 7.38 -6.77 9.81
N LEU A 208 6.27 -6.67 10.56
CA LEU A 208 5.02 -7.36 10.23
C LEU A 208 4.31 -6.75 9.01
N ILE A 209 4.35 -5.43 8.86
CA ILE A 209 3.78 -4.73 7.70
C ILE A 209 4.48 -5.19 6.43
N TYR A 210 5.82 -5.13 6.36
CA TYR A 210 6.56 -5.59 5.18
C TYR A 210 6.38 -7.09 4.91
N LEU A 211 6.34 -7.93 5.96
CA LEU A 211 6.04 -9.35 5.81
C LEU A 211 4.67 -9.57 5.15
N CYS A 212 3.65 -8.85 5.59
CA CYS A 212 2.31 -8.94 5.02
C CYS A 212 2.23 -8.35 3.60
N MET A 213 2.95 -7.25 3.32
CA MET A 213 3.07 -6.71 1.96
C MET A 213 3.67 -7.75 1.01
N VAL A 214 4.81 -8.36 1.36
CA VAL A 214 5.44 -9.42 0.55
C VAL A 214 4.48 -10.59 0.35
N LEU A 215 3.95 -11.15 1.43
CA LEU A 215 3.12 -12.36 1.35
C LEU A 215 1.83 -12.10 0.56
N SER A 216 1.18 -10.93 0.68
CA SER A 216 0.01 -10.55 -0.12
C SER A 216 0.34 -10.11 -1.56
N THR A 217 1.61 -9.83 -1.88
CA THR A 217 2.10 -9.59 -3.24
C THR A 217 2.31 -10.91 -3.99
N TYR A 218 2.99 -11.88 -3.36
CA TYR A 218 3.35 -13.15 -4.01
C TYR A 218 2.26 -14.22 -3.88
N LEU A 219 1.29 -14.11 -2.96
CA LEU A 219 0.19 -15.07 -2.82
C LEU A 219 -1.15 -14.44 -3.24
N PRO A 220 -1.94 -15.12 -4.09
CA PRO A 220 -3.35 -14.78 -4.29
C PRO A 220 -4.11 -14.75 -2.96
N ALA A 221 -5.07 -13.83 -2.82
CA ALA A 221 -5.78 -13.55 -1.57
C ALA A 221 -6.35 -14.80 -0.86
N ASN A 222 -6.88 -15.75 -1.63
CA ASN A 222 -7.43 -17.00 -1.11
C ASN A 222 -6.36 -17.99 -0.62
N LYS A 223 -5.11 -17.91 -1.09
CA LYS A 223 -3.97 -18.62 -0.49
C LYS A 223 -3.53 -17.89 0.78
N PHE A 224 -3.29 -16.58 0.67
CA PHE A 224 -2.85 -15.73 1.78
C PHE A 224 -3.69 -15.89 3.06
N ILE A 225 -5.03 -15.91 2.99
CA ILE A 225 -5.92 -16.11 4.16
C ILE A 225 -5.81 -17.50 4.81
N ASN A 226 -5.43 -18.53 4.04
CA ASN A 226 -5.26 -19.91 4.53
C ASN A 226 -3.84 -20.13 5.10
N ASP A 227 -2.83 -19.58 4.41
CA ASP A 227 -1.41 -19.80 4.67
C ASP A 227 -0.81 -18.79 5.67
N VAL A 228 -1.49 -17.66 5.89
CA VAL A 228 -1.15 -16.61 6.88
C VAL A 228 -2.31 -16.43 7.85
N GLN A 229 -2.07 -16.79 9.12
CA GLN A 229 -3.03 -16.63 10.21
C GLN A 229 -3.03 -15.17 10.68
N LEU A 230 -3.88 -14.38 10.03
CA LEU A 230 -4.27 -13.02 10.44
C LEU A 230 -5.15 -13.08 11.71
N PRO A 231 -5.02 -12.13 12.66
CA PRO A 231 -5.95 -11.99 13.77
C PRO A 231 -7.31 -11.44 13.29
N GLU A 232 -8.38 -11.71 14.04
CA GLU A 232 -9.64 -10.95 13.88
C GLU A 232 -9.54 -9.61 14.61
N PRO A 233 -10.18 -8.52 14.11
CA PRO A 233 -11.06 -8.46 12.95
C PRO A 233 -10.35 -8.20 11.61
N MET A 234 -9.02 -8.03 11.60
CA MET A 234 -8.23 -7.79 10.37
C MET A 234 -8.51 -8.87 9.30
N LYS A 235 -8.61 -10.14 9.71
CA LYS A 235 -8.88 -11.27 8.81
C LYS A 235 -10.24 -11.16 8.11
N SER A 236 -11.33 -10.92 8.85
CA SER A 236 -12.66 -10.70 8.27
C SER A 236 -12.66 -9.50 7.30
N PHE A 237 -12.03 -8.38 7.67
CA PHE A 237 -11.97 -7.20 6.79
C PHE A 237 -11.17 -7.48 5.50
N PHE A 238 -10.03 -8.16 5.60
CA PHE A 238 -9.24 -8.56 4.44
C PHE A 238 -10.00 -9.51 3.52
N ASN A 239 -10.79 -10.45 4.07
CA ASN A 239 -11.59 -11.39 3.29
C ASN A 239 -12.71 -10.71 2.48
N GLU A 240 -13.25 -9.57 2.95
CA GLU A 240 -14.29 -8.82 2.25
C GLU A 240 -13.73 -7.80 1.24
N PHE A 241 -12.65 -7.09 1.57
CA PHE A 241 -12.17 -5.94 0.79
C PHE A 241 -10.77 -6.11 0.18
N ASN A 242 -10.03 -7.17 0.51
CA ASN A 242 -8.60 -7.33 0.18
C ASN A 242 -7.75 -6.14 0.70
N ILE A 243 -8.04 -5.69 1.92
CA ILE A 243 -7.34 -4.60 2.61
C ILE A 243 -6.87 -5.09 3.98
N LEU A 244 -5.60 -4.89 4.29
CA LEU A 244 -5.04 -5.12 5.62
C LEU A 244 -5.24 -3.86 6.48
N ILE A 245 -5.67 -4.00 7.73
CA ILE A 245 -5.78 -2.90 8.69
C ILE A 245 -4.82 -3.15 9.83
N PHE A 246 -3.79 -2.33 9.94
CA PHE A 246 -2.88 -2.29 11.09
C PHE A 246 -3.33 -1.17 12.01
N ASP A 247 -4.07 -1.53 13.06
CA ASP A 247 -4.59 -0.58 14.05
C ASP A 247 -3.99 -0.75 15.45
N GLY A 248 -3.31 -1.87 15.72
CA GLY A 248 -2.81 -2.23 17.05
C GLY A 248 -3.92 -2.40 18.10
N GLY A 249 -5.15 -2.76 17.68
CA GLY A 249 -6.30 -2.98 18.55
C GLY A 249 -6.89 -1.70 19.17
N ILE A 250 -6.86 -0.57 18.45
CA ILE A 250 -7.48 0.70 18.89
C ILE A 250 -8.88 0.91 18.30
N LEU A 251 -9.19 0.30 17.16
CA LEU A 251 -10.50 0.42 16.51
C LEU A 251 -11.51 -0.49 17.22
N THR A 252 -12.67 0.06 17.56
CA THR A 252 -13.80 -0.68 18.15
C THR A 252 -14.82 -1.07 17.07
N GLU A 253 -15.74 -1.99 17.38
CA GLU A 253 -16.72 -2.51 16.40
C GLU A 253 -17.49 -1.41 15.61
N PRO A 254 -17.95 -0.28 16.21
CA PRO A 254 -18.50 0.85 15.44
C PRO A 254 -17.58 1.43 14.35
N HIS A 255 -16.26 1.49 14.60
CA HIS A 255 -15.29 1.95 13.60
C HIS A 255 -15.19 0.94 12.44
N TYR A 256 -15.15 -0.37 12.75
CA TYR A 256 -15.16 -1.41 11.72
C TYR A 256 -16.47 -1.45 10.93
N HIS A 257 -17.62 -1.24 11.57
CA HIS A 257 -18.91 -1.10 10.89
C HIS A 257 -18.92 0.08 9.91
N SER A 258 -18.44 1.25 10.34
CA SER A 258 -18.24 2.41 9.46
C SER A 258 -17.30 2.10 8.30
N LEU A 259 -16.15 1.47 8.57
CA LEU A 259 -15.17 1.11 7.53
C LEU A 259 -15.77 0.14 6.50
N ARG A 260 -16.48 -0.90 6.92
CA ARG A 260 -17.13 -1.86 6.01
C ARG A 260 -18.19 -1.17 5.13
N SER A 261 -19.05 -0.35 5.75
CA SER A 261 -20.05 0.46 5.04
C SER A 261 -19.40 1.35 3.99
N ILE A 262 -18.34 2.09 4.36
CA ILE A 262 -17.61 2.97 3.45
C ILE A 262 -16.95 2.18 2.31
N PHE A 263 -16.18 1.13 2.58
CA PHE A 263 -15.46 0.39 1.54
C PHE A 263 -16.39 -0.47 0.65
N SER A 264 -17.60 -0.79 1.10
CA SER A 264 -18.64 -1.36 0.22
C SER A 264 -19.26 -0.35 -0.75
N CYS A 265 -19.14 0.95 -0.45
CA CYS A 265 -19.63 2.02 -1.33
C CYS A 265 -18.60 2.51 -2.36
N PHE A 266 -17.32 2.14 -2.22
CA PHE A 266 -16.24 2.53 -3.13
C PHE A 266 -15.63 1.31 -3.84
N PRO A 267 -15.86 1.14 -5.16
CA PRO A 267 -15.19 0.11 -5.96
C PRO A 267 -13.66 0.09 -5.78
N PRO A 268 -13.03 -1.08 -5.48
CA PRO A 268 -11.58 -1.19 -5.28
C PRO A 268 -10.70 -0.66 -6.42
N GLN A 269 -11.24 -0.61 -7.65
CA GLN A 269 -10.59 -0.08 -8.85
C GLN A 269 -10.36 1.44 -8.77
N LEU A 270 -11.25 2.19 -8.09
CA LEU A 270 -11.13 3.64 -7.93
C LEU A 270 -9.90 4.01 -7.10
N HIS A 271 -9.68 3.32 -5.97
CA HIS A 271 -8.74 3.74 -4.92
C HIS A 271 -7.50 2.84 -4.79
N ASN A 272 -7.57 1.58 -5.23
CA ASN A 272 -6.48 0.57 -5.14
C ASN A 272 -5.72 0.53 -3.79
N ILE A 273 -6.41 0.79 -2.69
CA ILE A 273 -5.84 0.64 -1.34
C ILE A 273 -5.67 -0.84 -1.05
N LYS A 274 -4.52 -1.23 -0.50
CA LYS A 274 -4.25 -2.58 0.03
C LYS A 274 -4.02 -2.59 1.53
N MET A 275 -3.68 -1.45 2.13
CA MET A 275 -3.36 -1.37 3.54
C MET A 275 -3.75 -0.01 4.14
N ILE A 276 -4.31 -0.07 5.35
CA ILE A 276 -4.59 1.07 6.22
C ILE A 276 -3.74 0.90 7.47
N ILE A 277 -3.11 1.99 7.93
CA ILE A 277 -2.33 2.05 9.17
C ILE A 277 -2.95 3.11 10.09
N ILE A 278 -2.96 2.87 11.41
CA ILE A 278 -3.32 3.85 12.45
C ILE A 278 -2.04 4.27 13.20
N PRO A 279 -1.30 5.31 12.76
CA PRO A 279 0.06 5.57 13.22
C PRO A 279 0.18 5.83 14.73
N GLU A 280 -0.85 6.42 15.34
CA GLU A 280 -0.89 6.76 16.77
C GLU A 280 -0.69 5.54 17.68
N LYS A 281 -1.16 4.36 17.22
CA LYS A 281 -1.08 3.10 17.96
C LYS A 281 0.03 2.18 17.46
N VAL A 282 0.31 2.21 16.16
CA VAL A 282 1.23 1.28 15.48
C VAL A 282 2.68 1.77 15.52
N GLY A 283 2.90 3.09 15.63
CA GLY A 283 4.23 3.72 15.75
C GLY A 283 4.93 4.01 14.43
N ILE A 284 4.32 3.68 13.29
CA ILE A 284 4.85 3.93 11.94
C ILE A 284 3.76 4.54 11.04
N SER A 285 4.17 5.36 10.08
CA SER A 285 3.32 5.97 9.06
C SER A 285 3.57 5.34 7.69
N ALA A 286 2.55 5.27 6.85
CA ALA A 286 2.64 4.94 5.43
C ALA A 286 3.69 5.77 4.68
N THR A 287 3.95 7.01 5.10
CA THR A 287 4.97 7.90 4.52
C THR A 287 6.41 7.50 4.83
N GLN A 288 6.62 6.61 5.82
CA GLN A 288 7.93 6.11 6.24
C GLN A 288 8.26 4.75 5.62
N LEU A 289 7.29 4.09 4.98
CA LEU A 289 7.43 2.77 4.38
C LEU A 289 7.89 2.83 2.92
N PHE A 290 8.72 1.87 2.51
CA PHE A 290 8.97 1.60 1.10
C PHE A 290 7.79 0.83 0.48
N VAL A 291 6.96 1.52 -0.30
CA VAL A 291 5.83 0.91 -1.02
C VAL A 291 6.12 0.89 -2.54
N PRO A 292 6.32 -0.28 -3.17
CA PRO A 292 6.53 -0.36 -4.60
C PRO A 292 5.22 -0.06 -5.36
N LEU A 293 5.32 0.63 -6.49
CA LEU A 293 4.18 1.21 -7.23
C LEU A 293 3.13 0.18 -7.66
N GLN A 294 3.53 -1.09 -7.81
CA GLN A 294 2.69 -2.20 -8.21
C GLN A 294 1.91 -2.88 -7.07
N TYR A 295 2.30 -2.66 -5.80
CA TYR A 295 1.55 -3.20 -4.66
C TYR A 295 0.15 -2.57 -4.59
N GLY A 296 0.08 -1.25 -4.75
CA GLY A 296 -1.09 -0.43 -4.54
C GLY A 296 -0.85 0.60 -3.43
N ILE A 297 -1.94 1.17 -2.91
CA ILE A 297 -1.85 2.27 -1.94
C ILE A 297 -1.85 1.74 -0.51
N VAL A 298 -0.86 2.19 0.27
CA VAL A 298 -0.86 2.16 1.74
C VAL A 298 -1.24 3.56 2.21
N THR A 299 -2.14 3.68 3.19
CA THR A 299 -2.63 4.98 3.66
C THR A 299 -2.73 5.03 5.19
N ASP A 300 -2.48 6.21 5.76
CA ASP A 300 -2.65 6.47 7.18
C ASP A 300 -4.06 6.98 7.45
N LEU A 301 -4.73 6.41 8.45
CA LEU A 301 -6.03 6.86 8.93
C LEU A 301 -5.88 7.34 10.38
N PRO A 302 -6.12 8.62 10.69
CA PRO A 302 -6.03 9.10 12.07
C PRO A 302 -7.11 8.48 12.95
N PHE A 303 -6.77 8.19 14.21
CA PHE A 303 -7.73 7.71 15.18
C PHE A 303 -8.58 8.85 15.76
N LEU A 304 -9.90 8.73 15.65
CA LEU A 304 -10.88 9.60 16.29
C LEU A 304 -12.02 8.76 16.86
N PRO A 305 -12.47 9.00 18.11
CA PRO A 305 -13.65 8.35 18.66
C PRO A 305 -14.93 8.63 17.85
N MET A 306 -15.79 7.63 17.70
CA MET A 306 -17.03 7.69 16.90
C MET A 306 -18.10 8.65 17.46
N ASP A 307 -17.97 9.12 18.70
CA ASP A 307 -18.81 10.16 19.30
C ASP A 307 -18.38 11.60 18.93
N VAL A 308 -17.18 11.78 18.34
CA VAL A 308 -16.75 13.06 17.80
C VAL A 308 -17.45 13.30 16.46
N MET A 309 -18.47 14.16 16.46
CA MET A 309 -19.27 14.47 15.26
C MET A 309 -18.69 15.62 14.42
N SER A 310 -18.90 15.53 13.11
CA SER A 310 -18.63 16.58 12.13
C SER A 310 -19.36 17.90 12.47
N ASN A 311 -18.81 19.04 12.07
CA ASN A 311 -19.40 20.35 12.33
C ASN A 311 -20.76 20.58 11.61
N PRO A 312 -21.89 20.78 12.32
CA PRO A 312 -23.21 20.96 11.69
C PRO A 312 -23.35 22.26 10.88
N ILE A 313 -22.42 23.22 11.03
CA ILE A 313 -22.43 24.53 10.35
C ILE A 313 -21.87 24.45 8.91
N GLU A 314 -21.28 23.31 8.53
CA GLU A 314 -20.78 23.07 7.16
C GLU A 314 -21.88 23.22 6.09
N PHE A 315 -23.14 22.93 6.42
CA PHE A 315 -24.30 23.25 5.58
C PHE A 315 -25.01 24.52 6.07
N PRO A 316 -25.27 25.51 5.19
CA PRO A 316 -26.12 26.65 5.52
C PRO A 316 -27.51 26.19 5.99
N ALA A 317 -27.98 26.76 7.11
CA ALA A 317 -29.16 26.28 7.86
C ALA A 317 -30.45 26.10 7.02
N LYS A 318 -30.60 26.82 5.89
CA LYS A 318 -31.72 26.65 4.95
C LYS A 318 -31.81 25.26 4.27
N TYR A 319 -30.72 24.48 4.26
CA TYR A 319 -30.70 23.10 3.75
C TYR A 319 -30.85 22.07 4.89
N GLY A 320 -30.97 22.51 6.14
CA GLY A 320 -30.94 21.67 7.34
C GLY A 320 -29.55 21.12 7.66
N MET A 321 -29.22 21.06 8.95
CA MET A 321 -27.97 20.46 9.43
C MET A 321 -27.83 19.01 8.96
N GLN A 322 -26.58 18.56 8.83
CA GLN A 322 -26.21 17.16 8.63
C GLN A 322 -24.96 16.93 9.48
N ILE A 323 -24.91 15.82 10.20
CA ILE A 323 -23.70 15.38 10.89
C ILE A 323 -23.46 13.89 10.67
N ALA A 324 -22.19 13.49 10.79
CA ALA A 324 -21.72 12.11 10.85
C ALA A 324 -20.47 12.06 11.75
N PRO A 325 -20.02 10.88 12.20
CA PRO A 325 -18.77 10.74 12.95
C PRO A 325 -17.58 11.26 12.14
N GLU A 326 -16.77 12.13 12.75
CA GLU A 326 -15.62 12.76 12.09
C GLU A 326 -14.57 11.71 11.67
N PHE A 327 -14.46 10.60 12.40
CA PHE A 327 -13.70 9.41 11.98
C PHE A 327 -14.11 8.95 10.57
N SER A 328 -15.41 8.68 10.37
CA SER A 328 -15.98 8.25 9.08
C SER A 328 -15.73 9.27 7.97
N MET A 329 -15.77 10.57 8.30
CA MET A 329 -15.46 11.64 7.36
C MET A 329 -13.96 11.70 6.99
N GLN A 330 -13.06 11.46 7.95
CA GLN A 330 -11.63 11.37 7.70
C GLN A 330 -11.27 10.10 6.90
N VAL A 331 -11.92 8.96 7.15
CA VAL A 331 -11.80 7.75 6.30
C VAL A 331 -12.05 8.10 4.84
N VAL A 332 -13.20 8.72 4.53
CA VAL A 332 -13.53 9.01 3.12
C VAL A 332 -12.62 10.10 2.55
N THR A 333 -12.16 11.06 3.36
CA THR A 333 -11.14 12.03 2.92
C THR A 333 -9.84 11.34 2.49
N GLN A 334 -9.37 10.31 3.22
CA GLN A 334 -8.20 9.50 2.81
C GLN A 334 -8.47 8.65 1.57
N ILE A 335 -9.65 8.03 1.47
CA ILE A 335 -10.05 7.29 0.26
C ILE A 335 -10.04 8.21 -0.96
N ILE A 336 -10.54 9.45 -0.85
CA ILE A 336 -10.55 10.40 -1.96
C ILE A 336 -9.13 10.86 -2.33
N ARG A 337 -8.19 10.98 -1.38
CA ARG A 337 -6.75 11.17 -1.71
C ARG A 337 -6.20 9.99 -2.52
N ALA A 338 -6.56 8.75 -2.14
CA ALA A 338 -6.17 7.55 -2.88
C ALA A 338 -6.78 7.49 -4.29
N ILE A 339 -8.08 7.79 -4.43
CA ILE A 339 -8.77 7.88 -5.75
C ILE A 339 -8.12 8.97 -6.61
N GLN A 340 -7.82 10.14 -6.03
CA GLN A 340 -7.16 11.22 -6.74
C GLN A 340 -5.79 10.79 -7.30
N TYR A 341 -4.97 10.10 -6.50
CA TYR A 341 -3.68 9.58 -6.93
C TYR A 341 -3.81 8.54 -8.07
N VAL A 342 -4.76 7.60 -7.99
CA VAL A 342 -5.01 6.61 -9.05
C VAL A 342 -5.50 7.30 -10.32
N GLN A 343 -6.59 8.07 -10.21
CA GLN A 343 -7.27 8.63 -11.38
C GLN A 343 -6.43 9.70 -12.07
N PHE A 344 -5.65 10.54 -11.38
CA PHE A 344 -4.77 11.51 -12.05
C PHE A 344 -3.63 10.85 -12.87
N ARG A 345 -3.23 9.61 -12.54
CA ARG A 345 -2.27 8.84 -13.35
C ARG A 345 -2.92 8.21 -14.61
N LEU A 346 -4.22 7.94 -14.57
CA LEU A 346 -4.99 7.38 -15.69
C LEU A 346 -5.62 8.46 -16.58
N ARG A 347 -5.96 9.60 -15.99
CA ARG A 347 -6.73 10.73 -16.52
C ARG A 347 -6.07 12.07 -16.14
N PRO A 348 -4.91 12.41 -16.73
CA PRO A 348 -4.16 13.62 -16.38
C PRO A 348 -4.90 14.93 -16.70
N GLU A 349 -5.96 14.91 -17.52
CA GLU A 349 -6.81 16.07 -17.77
C GLU A 349 -7.56 16.53 -16.51
N LEU A 350 -7.80 15.63 -15.55
CA LEU A 350 -8.42 15.98 -14.26
C LEU A 350 -7.46 16.79 -13.37
N LEU A 351 -6.16 16.46 -13.39
CA LEU A 351 -5.10 17.21 -12.70
C LEU A 351 -4.97 18.63 -13.29
N LEU A 352 -4.99 18.75 -14.62
CA LEU A 352 -4.95 20.04 -15.32
C LEU A 352 -6.17 20.90 -14.98
N ARG A 353 -7.39 20.34 -15.05
CA ARG A 353 -8.62 21.04 -14.69
C ARG A 353 -8.61 21.52 -13.23
N ARG A 354 -8.16 20.70 -12.27
CA ARG A 354 -7.99 21.11 -10.87
C ARG A 354 -7.07 22.32 -10.74
N ASN A 355 -5.93 22.30 -11.43
CA ASN A 355 -4.97 23.41 -11.40
C ASN A 355 -5.56 24.68 -12.02
N ALA A 356 -6.27 24.57 -13.14
CA ALA A 356 -6.97 25.70 -13.78
C ALA A 356 -8.04 26.32 -12.85
N LEU A 357 -8.82 25.49 -12.14
CA LEU A 357 -9.78 25.98 -11.15
C LEU A 357 -9.07 26.78 -10.05
N LEU A 358 -7.98 26.27 -9.47
CA LEU A 358 -7.21 26.98 -8.44
C LEU A 358 -6.56 28.27 -8.96
N MET A 359 -6.05 28.29 -10.20
CA MET A 359 -5.53 29.51 -10.83
C MET A 359 -6.63 30.57 -11.06
N SER A 360 -7.87 30.16 -11.31
CA SER A 360 -9.02 31.06 -11.42
C SER A 360 -9.56 31.53 -10.06
N ALA A 361 -9.22 30.82 -8.98
CA ALA A 361 -9.80 31.01 -7.66
C ALA A 361 -9.26 32.27 -6.96
N LYS A 362 -10.17 33.08 -6.42
CA LYS A 362 -9.80 34.26 -5.62
C LYS A 362 -9.70 33.86 -4.15
N MET A 363 -8.67 34.34 -3.45
CA MET A 363 -8.45 34.14 -2.00
C MET A 363 -9.55 34.82 -1.16
N ARG A 364 -10.73 34.18 -1.08
CA ARG A 364 -11.86 34.55 -0.22
C ARG A 364 -12.63 33.27 0.13
N ASN A 365 -12.79 32.97 1.42
CA ASN A 365 -13.33 31.69 1.91
C ASN A 365 -14.68 31.32 1.29
N TYR A 366 -15.58 32.29 1.07
CA TYR A 366 -16.92 32.05 0.51
C TYR A 366 -16.93 31.56 -0.94
N ASN A 367 -15.81 31.58 -1.65
CA ASN A 367 -15.72 30.98 -2.98
C ASN A 367 -15.56 29.45 -2.92
N TYR A 368 -15.07 28.91 -1.79
CA TYR A 368 -14.64 27.52 -1.67
C TYR A 368 -15.77 26.62 -1.17
N THR A 369 -15.62 25.33 -1.41
CA THR A 369 -16.61 24.29 -1.08
C THR A 369 -16.89 24.19 0.42
N ARG A 370 -15.84 24.25 1.27
CA ARG A 370 -15.96 24.29 2.74
C ARG A 370 -15.64 25.68 3.29
N PRO A 371 -16.59 26.40 3.93
CA PRO A 371 -16.37 27.75 4.45
C PRO A 371 -15.48 27.78 5.72
N THR A 372 -15.34 26.62 6.38
CA THR A 372 -14.51 26.40 7.58
C THR A 372 -13.02 26.30 7.27
N ILE A 373 -12.67 25.92 6.04
CA ILE A 373 -11.28 25.79 5.58
C ILE A 373 -10.78 27.16 5.06
N ARG A 374 -9.51 27.45 5.33
CA ARG A 374 -8.86 28.68 4.86
C ARG A 374 -8.34 28.48 3.42
N PRO A 375 -8.55 29.43 2.48
CA PRO A 375 -8.12 29.31 1.08
C PRO A 375 -6.65 28.92 0.90
N GLU A 376 -5.78 29.39 1.80
CA GLU A 376 -4.34 29.16 1.79
C GLU A 376 -3.98 27.66 1.85
N VAL A 377 -4.84 26.81 2.43
CA VAL A 377 -4.66 25.35 2.43
C VAL A 377 -4.61 24.80 1.01
N TYR A 378 -5.51 25.26 0.13
CA TYR A 378 -5.61 24.80 -1.26
C TYR A 378 -4.51 25.37 -2.17
N PHE A 379 -3.94 26.53 -1.83
CA PHE A 379 -2.80 27.10 -2.57
C PHE A 379 -1.47 26.49 -2.13
N ASN A 380 -1.30 26.19 -0.84
CA ASN A 380 -0.10 25.54 -0.30
C ASN A 380 -0.09 24.03 -0.60
N ASN A 381 -1.26 23.39 -0.66
CA ASN A 381 -1.42 22.00 -1.08
C ASN A 381 -2.62 21.84 -2.04
N PRO A 382 -2.41 21.97 -3.37
CA PRO A 382 -3.43 21.77 -4.39
C PRO A 382 -4.11 20.39 -4.37
N ASP A 383 -3.44 19.34 -3.86
CA ASP A 383 -3.99 17.99 -3.76
C ASP A 383 -5.12 17.88 -2.71
N GLU A 384 -5.29 18.87 -1.82
CA GLU A 384 -6.37 18.89 -0.82
C GLU A 384 -7.72 19.39 -1.37
N LEU A 385 -7.79 19.94 -2.58
CA LEU A 385 -9.04 20.50 -3.10
C LEU A 385 -10.17 19.47 -3.23
N LEU A 386 -9.91 18.33 -3.87
CA LEU A 386 -10.93 17.30 -4.07
C LEU A 386 -11.25 16.51 -2.78
N PRO A 387 -10.26 16.06 -1.96
CA PRO A 387 -10.53 15.43 -0.67
C PRO A 387 -11.37 16.28 0.28
N LEU A 388 -11.01 17.55 0.50
CA LEU A 388 -11.75 18.41 1.42
C LEU A 388 -13.12 18.83 0.86
N SER A 389 -13.30 18.88 -0.47
CA SER A 389 -14.63 19.07 -1.08
C SER A 389 -15.49 17.82 -0.96
N ALA A 390 -14.89 16.63 -1.11
CA ALA A 390 -15.59 15.37 -1.02
C ALA A 390 -16.16 15.12 0.38
N TYR A 391 -15.57 15.66 1.45
CA TYR A 391 -16.16 15.68 2.79
C TYR A 391 -17.65 16.11 2.76
N LEU A 392 -18.01 17.19 2.06
CA LEU A 392 -19.43 17.59 1.96
C LEU A 392 -20.24 16.73 0.99
N TRP A 393 -19.63 16.34 -0.14
CA TRP A 393 -20.26 15.46 -1.13
C TRP A 393 -20.74 14.15 -0.51
N ILE A 394 -19.92 13.58 0.37
CA ILE A 394 -20.13 12.30 1.04
C ILE A 394 -21.12 12.42 2.18
N LEU A 395 -21.02 13.51 2.96
CA LEU A 395 -21.94 13.81 4.05
C LEU A 395 -23.38 13.94 3.53
N ASN A 396 -23.62 14.72 2.46
CA ASN A 396 -24.88 14.74 1.73
C ASN A 396 -24.73 15.36 0.31
N THR A 397 -24.70 14.52 -0.73
CA THR A 397 -24.58 14.98 -2.13
C THR A 397 -25.75 15.86 -2.57
N GLU A 398 -26.98 15.56 -2.13
CA GLU A 398 -28.16 16.33 -2.56
C GLU A 398 -28.11 17.76 -2.04
N LYS A 399 -27.85 17.95 -0.73
CA LYS A 399 -27.65 19.27 -0.12
C LYS A 399 -26.48 20.02 -0.76
N VAL A 400 -25.41 19.32 -1.13
CA VAL A 400 -24.28 19.90 -1.88
C VAL A 400 -24.69 20.41 -3.26
N LEU A 401 -25.45 19.62 -4.04
CA LEU A 401 -25.88 20.03 -5.38
C LEU A 401 -26.92 21.17 -5.33
N GLN A 402 -27.82 21.15 -4.34
CA GLN A 402 -28.70 22.29 -4.05
C GLN A 402 -27.89 23.55 -3.70
N MET A 403 -26.86 23.41 -2.87
CA MET A 403 -25.97 24.53 -2.48
C MET A 403 -25.20 25.09 -3.69
N ALA A 404 -24.56 24.23 -4.48
CA ALA A 404 -23.84 24.62 -5.68
C ALA A 404 -24.76 25.33 -6.69
N GLY A 405 -25.98 24.79 -6.92
CA GLY A 405 -26.98 25.40 -7.79
C GLY A 405 -27.45 26.79 -7.33
N ASP A 406 -27.49 27.07 -6.03
CA ASP A 406 -27.78 28.41 -5.49
C ASP A 406 -26.58 29.37 -5.60
N LEU A 407 -25.35 28.89 -5.42
CA LEU A 407 -24.13 29.68 -5.67
C LEU A 407 -23.98 30.04 -7.16
N LEU A 408 -24.34 29.11 -8.05
CA LEU A 408 -24.36 29.33 -9.50
C LEU A 408 -25.33 30.45 -9.91
N LYS A 409 -26.52 30.54 -9.29
CA LYS A 409 -27.51 31.62 -9.53
C LYS A 409 -26.95 33.01 -9.21
N ILE A 410 -26.03 33.12 -8.24
CA ILE A 410 -25.32 34.36 -7.89
C ILE A 410 -23.94 34.49 -8.56
N ARG A 411 -23.69 33.70 -9.62
CA ARG A 411 -22.45 33.71 -10.43
C ARG A 411 -21.17 33.30 -9.66
N GLN A 412 -21.30 32.45 -8.65
CA GLN A 412 -20.18 31.82 -7.94
C GLN A 412 -19.98 30.39 -8.47
N TYR A 413 -19.29 30.29 -9.61
CA TYR A 413 -19.12 29.06 -10.38
C TYR A 413 -18.25 28.01 -9.68
N PHE A 414 -17.13 28.43 -9.06
CA PHE A 414 -16.06 27.55 -8.55
C PHE A 414 -16.56 26.34 -7.74
N ALA A 415 -17.48 26.53 -6.79
CA ALA A 415 -18.01 25.42 -6.00
C ALA A 415 -18.72 24.37 -6.89
N THR A 416 -19.49 24.82 -7.88
CA THR A 416 -20.13 23.93 -8.88
C THR A 416 -19.06 23.20 -9.69
N ASP A 417 -18.07 23.91 -10.21
CA ASP A 417 -17.03 23.33 -11.08
C ASP A 417 -16.18 22.28 -10.34
N VAL A 418 -15.90 22.50 -9.05
CA VAL A 418 -15.20 21.55 -8.17
C VAL A 418 -16.04 20.29 -7.91
N TYR A 419 -17.35 20.41 -7.67
CA TYR A 419 -18.21 19.22 -7.51
C TYR A 419 -18.45 18.48 -8.84
N LEU A 420 -18.50 19.18 -9.98
CA LEU A 420 -18.53 18.54 -11.30
C LEU A 420 -17.21 17.81 -11.61
N LEU A 421 -16.06 18.38 -11.19
CA LEU A 421 -14.75 17.71 -11.30
C LEU A 421 -14.64 16.49 -10.37
N LEU A 422 -15.20 16.55 -9.17
CA LEU A 422 -15.29 15.41 -8.25
C LEU A 422 -16.20 14.29 -8.80
N ALA A 423 -17.32 14.64 -9.45
CA ALA A 423 -18.15 13.67 -10.15
C ALA A 423 -17.41 13.04 -11.35
N ASP A 424 -16.62 13.82 -12.11
CA ASP A 424 -15.79 13.28 -13.18
C ASP A 424 -14.70 12.33 -12.64
N LEU A 425 -14.11 12.64 -11.49
CA LEU A 425 -13.16 11.77 -10.78
C LEU A 425 -13.79 10.42 -10.38
N LEU A 426 -14.96 10.46 -9.74
CA LEU A 426 -15.67 9.28 -9.21
C LEU A 426 -16.35 8.44 -10.29
N SER A 427 -16.55 8.99 -11.49
CA SER A 427 -17.16 8.30 -12.63
C SER A 427 -16.22 7.35 -13.39
N GLU A 428 -14.90 7.42 -13.19
CA GLU A 428 -13.89 6.74 -14.04
C GLU A 428 -14.00 7.09 -15.54
N GLY A 429 -14.68 8.20 -15.89
CA GLY A 429 -14.99 8.58 -17.27
C GLY A 429 -16.27 7.95 -17.85
N LYS A 430 -16.99 7.13 -17.08
CA LYS A 430 -18.29 6.52 -17.45
C LYS A 430 -19.43 7.54 -17.46
N ASP A 431 -20.57 7.20 -18.03
CA ASP A 431 -21.76 8.07 -18.08
C ASP A 431 -22.58 8.08 -16.77
N THR A 432 -22.09 7.45 -15.70
CA THR A 432 -22.62 7.56 -14.32
C THR A 432 -21.52 7.98 -13.33
N THR A 433 -21.92 8.64 -12.24
CA THR A 433 -21.08 8.97 -11.08
C THR A 433 -21.74 8.45 -9.80
N LEU A 434 -20.94 8.33 -8.73
CA LEU A 434 -21.43 7.99 -7.40
C LEU A 434 -21.90 9.24 -6.64
N THR A 435 -23.09 9.17 -6.06
CA THR A 435 -23.71 10.16 -5.15
C THR A 435 -24.00 9.50 -3.81
N PHE A 436 -23.95 10.26 -2.72
CA PHE A 436 -23.82 9.72 -1.37
C PHE A 436 -24.63 10.47 -0.30
N PHE A 437 -24.89 9.76 0.80
CA PHE A 437 -25.41 10.29 2.05
C PHE A 437 -24.84 9.48 3.21
N MET A 438 -24.30 10.15 4.24
CA MET A 438 -23.82 9.53 5.47
C MET A 438 -24.67 9.95 6.67
N ASP A 439 -24.98 9.00 7.54
CA ASP A 439 -25.77 9.23 8.76
C ASP A 439 -24.92 9.42 10.04
N GLU A 440 -25.61 9.71 11.14
CA GLU A 440 -25.02 9.97 12.46
C GLU A 440 -24.34 8.74 13.08
N THR A 441 -24.50 7.54 12.49
CA THR A 441 -23.78 6.32 12.90
C THR A 441 -22.49 6.08 12.10
N GLY A 442 -22.26 6.88 11.06
CA GLY A 442 -21.16 6.69 10.10
C GLY A 442 -21.48 5.66 9.02
N TYR A 443 -22.75 5.27 8.86
CA TYR A 443 -23.18 4.42 7.75
C TYR A 443 -23.30 5.26 6.48
N LEU A 444 -22.54 4.87 5.46
CA LEU A 444 -22.55 5.47 4.13
C LEU A 444 -23.56 4.75 3.24
N THR A 445 -24.35 5.52 2.51
CA THR A 445 -25.19 5.04 1.41
C THR A 445 -24.69 5.64 0.10
N VAL A 446 -24.77 4.85 -0.99
CA VAL A 446 -24.33 5.24 -2.33
C VAL A 446 -25.44 4.99 -3.36
N ARG A 447 -25.50 5.81 -4.40
CA ARG A 447 -26.35 5.67 -5.59
C ARG A 447 -25.57 6.07 -6.84
N GLU A 448 -25.95 5.54 -8.00
CA GLU A 448 -25.47 6.03 -9.29
C GLU A 448 -26.39 7.14 -9.84
N ALA A 449 -25.79 8.25 -10.29
CA ALA A 449 -26.47 9.33 -11.00
C ALA A 449 -25.85 9.52 -12.40
N PRO A 450 -26.64 9.72 -13.48
CA PRO A 450 -26.09 9.93 -14.81
C PRO A 450 -25.36 11.27 -14.92
N VAL A 451 -24.22 11.30 -15.61
CA VAL A 451 -23.45 12.53 -15.89
C VAL A 451 -23.44 12.84 -17.39
N MET A 452 -23.53 14.12 -17.75
CA MET A 452 -23.30 14.57 -19.11
C MET A 452 -21.95 15.27 -19.22
N ARG A 453 -21.16 14.89 -20.24
CA ARG A 453 -19.92 15.58 -20.59
C ARG A 453 -20.06 16.41 -21.86
N ALA A 454 -19.33 17.52 -21.91
CA ALA A 454 -19.10 18.31 -23.12
C ALA A 454 -17.61 18.69 -23.18
N PRO A 455 -17.04 18.95 -24.38
CA PRO A 455 -15.71 19.53 -24.48
C PRO A 455 -15.70 20.95 -23.90
N ILE A 456 -14.74 21.26 -23.03
CA ILE A 456 -14.51 22.62 -22.50
C ILE A 456 -13.11 23.05 -22.92
N ASP A 457 -13.04 24.20 -23.61
CA ASP A 457 -11.89 25.06 -24.02
C ASP A 457 -10.60 24.43 -24.58
N GLU A 458 -10.13 23.29 -24.06
CA GLU A 458 -8.98 22.51 -24.55
C GLU A 458 -9.40 21.24 -25.32
N GLY A 459 -10.70 20.98 -25.44
CA GLY A 459 -11.26 19.87 -26.22
C GLY A 459 -11.47 18.55 -25.46
N TYR A 460 -10.99 18.45 -24.22
CA TYR A 460 -11.24 17.28 -23.36
C TYR A 460 -12.69 17.23 -22.88
N PRO A 461 -13.37 16.07 -22.90
CA PRO A 461 -14.73 15.92 -22.40
C PRO A 461 -14.76 16.03 -20.87
N ALA A 462 -15.51 17.00 -20.36
CA ALA A 462 -15.64 17.32 -18.95
C ALA A 462 -17.10 17.24 -18.51
N VAL A 463 -17.36 16.69 -17.31
CA VAL A 463 -18.71 16.69 -16.71
C VAL A 463 -19.21 18.13 -16.54
N ILE A 464 -20.35 18.45 -17.18
CA ILE A 464 -20.99 19.78 -17.14
C ILE A 464 -22.30 19.78 -16.35
N THR A 465 -22.93 18.62 -16.16
CA THR A 465 -24.12 18.47 -15.33
C THR A 465 -24.33 17.02 -14.91
N ILE A 466 -25.07 16.84 -13.83
CA ILE A 466 -25.48 15.56 -13.25
C ILE A 466 -27.00 15.55 -13.31
N LEU A 467 -27.58 14.50 -13.89
CA LEU A 467 -29.03 14.41 -14.06
C LEU A 467 -29.71 13.95 -12.77
N PRO A 468 -30.90 14.48 -12.45
CA PRO A 468 -31.74 13.91 -11.41
C PRO A 468 -32.11 12.46 -11.76
N GLU A 469 -32.35 11.66 -10.72
CA GLU A 469 -32.49 10.20 -10.83
C GLU A 469 -33.49 9.75 -11.91
N ARG A 470 -33.08 8.80 -12.74
CA ARG A 470 -34.05 7.84 -13.30
C ARG A 470 -34.30 6.80 -12.23
N LEU A 471 -35.51 6.80 -11.66
CA LEU A 471 -35.95 5.80 -10.70
C LEU A 471 -35.67 4.39 -11.24
N PRO A 472 -34.88 3.55 -10.55
CA PRO A 472 -34.77 2.14 -10.89
C PRO A 472 -36.14 1.45 -10.72
N PRO A 473 -36.42 0.36 -11.45
CA PRO A 473 -37.68 -0.36 -11.31
C PRO A 473 -37.83 -0.88 -9.87
N SER A 474 -38.82 -0.36 -9.15
CA SER A 474 -38.98 -0.58 -7.72
C SER A 474 -39.36 -2.03 -7.39
N PHE A 475 -38.42 -2.78 -6.83
CA PHE A 475 -38.71 -4.05 -6.19
C PHE A 475 -39.43 -3.80 -4.85
N VAL A 476 -40.75 -3.84 -4.87
CA VAL A 476 -41.59 -3.62 -3.68
C VAL A 476 -41.50 -4.82 -2.73
N VAL A 477 -40.50 -4.82 -1.86
CA VAL A 477 -40.49 -5.64 -0.64
C VAL A 477 -41.56 -5.06 0.30
N LYS A 478 -42.63 -5.83 0.54
CA LYS A 478 -43.71 -5.43 1.46
C LYS A 478 -43.30 -5.67 2.92
N GLU A 479 -42.50 -4.77 3.47
CA GLU A 479 -42.37 -4.70 4.92
C GLU A 479 -43.66 -4.15 5.55
N LYS A 480 -43.92 -4.59 6.79
CA LYS A 480 -45.25 -4.54 7.40
C LYS A 480 -45.24 -3.58 8.57
N THR A 481 -45.91 -2.43 8.42
CA THR A 481 -45.87 -1.32 9.37
C THR A 481 -46.35 -1.70 10.77
N ALA A 482 -45.54 -1.37 11.77
CA ALA A 482 -45.94 -1.18 13.17
C ALA A 482 -45.22 0.08 13.66
N GLY A 483 -45.95 1.05 14.22
CA GLY A 483 -45.43 2.40 14.45
C GLY A 483 -45.69 2.96 15.83
N TYR A 484 -44.67 3.62 16.37
CA TYR A 484 -44.64 4.58 17.48
C TYR A 484 -43.40 5.47 17.22
N GLY A 485 -43.30 6.73 17.64
CA GLY A 485 -44.26 7.64 18.28
C GLY A 485 -43.57 9.01 18.43
N SER A 486 -44.28 10.12 18.18
CA SER A 486 -43.64 11.45 18.11
C SER A 486 -43.33 12.04 19.49
N GLY A 487 -42.20 12.75 19.60
CA GLY A 487 -41.82 13.52 20.79
C GLY A 487 -40.75 14.57 20.47
N SER A 488 -41.01 15.84 20.79
CA SER A 488 -40.12 16.98 20.59
C SER A 488 -39.63 17.54 21.92
N VAL A 489 -38.36 17.99 21.99
CA VAL A 489 -37.82 18.75 23.13
C VAL A 489 -36.96 19.91 22.61
N ASP A 490 -36.94 21.03 23.34
CA ASP A 490 -36.45 22.34 22.91
C ASP A 490 -34.92 22.53 22.86
N LEU A 491 -34.50 23.61 22.18
CA LEU A 491 -33.11 24.06 22.10
C LEU A 491 -32.60 24.63 23.44
N GLN A 492 -31.36 24.30 23.80
CA GLN A 492 -30.50 25.15 24.63
C GLN A 492 -29.06 25.19 24.11
N ASN A 493 -28.52 26.41 23.95
CA ASN A 493 -27.10 26.64 23.60
C ASN A 493 -26.21 26.49 24.84
N PRO A 494 -24.97 26.02 24.66
CA PRO A 494 -23.85 26.60 25.38
C PRO A 494 -22.75 27.18 24.47
N SER A 495 -22.09 28.19 25.00
CA SER A 495 -20.96 28.97 24.47
C SER A 495 -19.79 28.17 23.86
N ILE A 496 -19.25 28.73 22.77
CA ILE A 496 -17.97 28.35 22.14
C ILE A 496 -16.78 28.60 23.08
N GLN A 497 -15.82 27.68 23.11
CA GLN A 497 -14.41 28.01 23.38
C GLN A 497 -13.52 27.53 22.23
N GLN A 498 -12.55 28.34 21.84
CA GLN A 498 -11.58 28.05 20.77
C GLN A 498 -10.20 27.75 21.37
N GLY A 499 -9.44 26.83 20.79
CA GLY A 499 -8.00 26.69 21.09
C GLY A 499 -7.43 25.31 20.78
N GLY A 500 -6.73 25.18 19.65
CA GLY A 500 -6.01 23.96 19.27
C GLY A 500 -5.45 24.07 17.85
N ASN A 501 -4.12 24.18 17.72
CA ASN A 501 -3.47 24.33 16.42
C ASN A 501 -3.27 22.96 15.76
N PHE A 502 -3.90 22.72 14.61
CA PHE A 502 -3.55 21.58 13.76
C PHE A 502 -2.25 21.87 12.99
N SER A 503 -1.29 20.96 13.07
CA SER A 503 -0.05 20.98 12.29
C SER A 503 -0.15 19.97 11.15
N SER A 504 -0.29 20.45 9.92
CA SER A 504 -0.36 19.60 8.72
C SER A 504 1.04 19.16 8.28
N GLY A 505 1.44 17.95 8.65
CA GLY A 505 2.76 17.38 8.33
C GLY A 505 2.92 16.96 6.87
N PHE A 506 3.13 17.92 5.97
CA PHE A 506 3.65 17.67 4.62
C PHE A 506 4.87 18.56 4.37
N ASN A 507 6.06 17.95 4.32
CA ASN A 507 7.31 18.67 4.02
C ASN A 507 7.45 18.88 2.52
N SER A 508 7.38 20.14 2.07
CA SER A 508 7.92 20.54 0.77
C SER A 508 9.43 20.28 0.71
N PRO A 509 10.03 20.09 -0.48
CA PRO A 509 11.47 19.87 -0.61
C PRO A 509 12.27 21.05 -0.02
N ALA A 510 13.29 20.74 0.78
CA ALA A 510 14.18 21.76 1.34
C ALA A 510 14.98 22.44 0.20
N PRO A 511 15.12 23.78 0.20
CA PRO A 511 15.98 24.47 -0.75
C PRO A 511 17.45 24.18 -0.46
N ASN A 512 18.26 24.06 -1.51
CA ASN A 512 19.71 23.88 -1.37
C ASN A 512 20.35 25.11 -0.70
N ASN A 513 20.93 24.91 0.48
CA ASN A 513 21.86 25.88 1.05
C ASN A 513 23.20 25.82 0.30
N SER A 514 23.51 26.87 -0.44
CA SER A 514 24.88 27.24 -0.79
C SER A 514 25.22 28.55 -0.09
N ASP A 515 26.05 28.49 0.95
CA ASP A 515 26.47 29.68 1.68
C ASP A 515 27.13 30.72 0.76
N THR A 516 26.71 31.98 0.87
CA THR A 516 27.62 33.12 0.70
C THR A 516 27.08 34.33 1.46
N SER A 517 27.74 34.65 2.58
CA SER A 517 27.51 35.88 3.33
C SER A 517 27.91 37.12 2.51
N MET A 518 27.13 38.20 2.62
CA MET A 518 27.64 39.57 2.70
C MET A 518 26.55 40.53 3.19
N ASP A 519 26.75 41.14 4.35
CA ASP A 519 25.93 42.25 4.83
C ASP A 519 26.00 43.46 3.90
N LYS A 520 24.85 44.13 3.70
CA LYS A 520 24.80 45.58 3.48
C LYS A 520 23.41 46.17 3.72
N HIS A 521 23.38 47.26 4.48
CA HIS A 521 22.25 48.20 4.50
C HIS A 521 21.94 48.71 3.08
N ILE A 522 20.67 49.04 2.82
CA ILE A 522 20.26 50.42 2.48
C ILE A 522 18.72 50.57 2.58
N SER A 523 18.27 51.82 2.56
CA SER A 523 16.97 52.34 2.99
C SER A 523 15.72 51.89 2.21
N ILE A 524 14.59 51.93 2.92
CA ILE A 524 13.23 52.08 2.37
C ILE A 524 13.18 53.31 1.45
N GLU A 525 12.52 53.19 0.30
CA GLU A 525 11.98 54.35 -0.41
C GLU A 525 10.57 54.04 -0.94
N THR A 526 9.60 54.89 -0.61
CA THR A 526 8.22 54.78 -1.11
C THR A 526 8.05 55.61 -2.38
N LYS A 527 7.64 54.98 -3.48
CA LYS A 527 7.02 55.66 -4.63
C LYS A 527 5.80 54.88 -5.06
N GLY A 528 4.69 55.59 -5.27
CA GLY A 528 3.47 55.03 -5.86
C GLY A 528 3.13 55.73 -7.16
N ASN A 529 2.30 55.05 -7.95
CA ASN A 529 1.15 55.57 -8.69
C ASN A 529 0.19 54.40 -8.92
#